data_AF-A0A1T5B5W1-F1
#
_entry.id   AF-A0A1T5B5W1-F1
#
_cell.length_a   1.000
_cell.length_b   1.000
_cell.length_c   1.000
_cell.angle_alpha   90.00
_cell.angle_beta   90.00
_cell.angle_gamma   90.00
#
_symmetry.space_group_name_H-M   'P 1'
#
loop_
_entity.id
_entity.type
_entity.pdbx_description
1 polymer ?
#
loop_
_entity_poly.entity_id
_entity_poly.type
_entity_poly.pdbx_seq_one_letter_code
_entity_poly.pdbx_strand_id
1 'polypeptide(L)'
;MLKAVKILFDPNRILTAKQKKTTLSLTPLEFQDAIDDTVWYLYQYYWSAKRENEIWCVHLLRNSLEHFAKVLLHKYCPERAVLGLKALDKSLPTDPLNEIVHIMNCMSLETHEVAVKKLVNAFNNESDWIFANAPNKEKIKPLWEKIRELL
;
A
#
# COMPACT_ATOMS: atom_id res chain seq x y z
N MET A 1 21.63 -2.79 2.95
CA MET A 1 21.72 -3.79 4.03
C MET A 1 21.00 -3.23 5.26
N LEU A 2 19.79 -3.71 5.58
CA LEU A 2 19.06 -3.29 6.78
C LEU A 2 19.88 -3.68 8.02
N LYS A 3 20.14 -2.71 8.91
CA LYS A 3 20.85 -2.98 10.17
C LYS A 3 20.00 -3.93 11.01
N ALA A 4 20.56 -5.10 11.33
CA ALA A 4 19.95 -6.04 12.25
C ALA A 4 19.61 -5.34 13.58
N VAL A 5 18.45 -5.68 14.17
CA VAL A 5 18.00 -5.15 15.46
C VAL A 5 19.10 -5.39 16.50
N LYS A 6 19.71 -4.36 17.08
CA LYS A 6 20.77 -4.56 18.08
C LYS A 6 20.15 -4.98 19.42
N ILE A 7 20.38 -6.23 19.83
CA ILE A 7 19.99 -6.71 21.16
C ILE A 7 20.98 -6.13 22.18
N LEU A 8 20.48 -5.32 23.11
CA LEU A 8 21.31 -4.71 24.15
C LEU A 8 21.46 -5.60 25.39
N PHE A 9 20.44 -6.41 25.70
CA PHE A 9 20.43 -7.30 26.87
C PHE A 9 19.43 -8.46 26.63
N ASP A 10 19.88 -9.71 26.76
CA ASP A 10 19.06 -10.91 26.55
C ASP A 10 19.59 -12.12 27.35
N PRO A 11 19.52 -12.08 28.70
CA PRO A 11 20.13 -13.09 29.56
C PRO A 11 19.55 -14.49 29.32
N ASN A 12 18.28 -14.59 28.91
CA ASN A 12 17.59 -15.85 28.66
C ASN A 12 17.56 -16.25 27.17
N ARG A 13 18.26 -15.52 26.29
CA ARG A 13 18.33 -15.77 24.83
C ARG A 13 16.98 -15.80 24.10
N ILE A 14 15.94 -15.20 24.68
CA ILE A 14 14.57 -15.18 24.14
C ILE A 14 14.51 -14.23 22.94
N LEU A 15 15.16 -13.07 23.03
CA LEU A 15 15.13 -12.05 21.98
C LEU A 15 15.95 -12.50 20.76
N THR A 16 17.08 -13.15 21.00
CA THR A 16 17.97 -13.69 19.95
C THR A 16 17.25 -14.75 19.10
N ALA A 17 16.42 -15.60 19.74
CA ALA A 17 15.59 -16.58 19.02
C ALA A 17 14.51 -15.92 18.15
N LYS A 18 13.95 -14.79 18.60
CA LYS A 18 12.91 -14.04 17.88
C LYS A 18 13.47 -13.10 16.80
N GLN A 19 14.70 -12.63 16.93
CA GLN A 19 15.37 -11.74 16.00
C GLN A 19 15.46 -12.31 14.59
N LYS A 20 15.66 -13.63 14.46
CA LYS A 20 15.65 -14.35 13.16
C LYS A 20 14.29 -14.32 12.44
N LYS A 21 13.20 -14.03 13.16
CA LYS A 21 11.83 -13.95 12.61
C LYS A 21 11.40 -12.51 12.31
N THR A 22 12.18 -11.50 12.71
CA THR A 22 11.80 -10.10 12.53
C THR A 22 12.28 -9.62 11.16
N THR A 23 11.49 -9.89 10.12
CA THR A 23 11.71 -9.34 8.77
C THR A 23 10.82 -8.11 8.57
N LEU A 24 11.32 -7.14 7.81
CA LEU A 24 10.51 -6.00 7.33
C LEU A 24 9.89 -6.28 5.95
N SER A 25 9.93 -7.54 5.52
CA SER A 25 9.22 -8.05 4.35
C SER A 25 7.81 -8.50 4.70
N LEU A 26 6.90 -8.34 3.75
CA LEU A 26 5.57 -8.95 3.83
C LEU A 26 5.69 -10.45 3.58
N THR A 27 4.97 -11.23 4.38
CA THR A 27 4.59 -12.59 4.05
C THR A 27 3.62 -12.59 2.85
N PRO A 28 3.42 -13.73 2.16
CA PRO A 28 2.43 -13.82 1.08
C PRO A 28 1.04 -13.37 1.51
N LEU A 29 0.61 -13.74 2.73
CA LEU A 29 -0.70 -13.34 3.25
C LEU A 29 -0.78 -11.82 3.49
N GLU A 30 0.23 -11.22 4.11
CA GLU A 30 0.26 -9.77 4.32
C GLU A 30 0.33 -8.99 3.00
N PHE A 31 0.96 -9.56 1.97
CA PHE A 31 0.94 -8.99 0.62
C PHE A 31 -0.46 -9.06 0.02
N GLN A 32 -1.14 -10.20 0.12
CA GLN A 32 -2.54 -10.32 -0.31
C GLN A 32 -3.44 -9.32 0.42
N ASP A 33 -3.33 -9.23 1.74
CA ASP A 33 -4.13 -8.31 2.55
C ASP A 33 -3.86 -6.84 2.15
N ALA A 34 -2.61 -6.47 1.85
CA ALA A 34 -2.30 -5.13 1.36
C ALA A 34 -2.93 -4.83 -0.01
N ILE A 35 -3.01 -5.80 -0.92
CA ILE A 35 -3.72 -5.64 -2.20
C ILE A 35 -5.23 -5.49 -1.94
N ASP A 36 -5.79 -6.38 -1.12
CA ASP A 36 -7.20 -6.39 -0.77
C ASP A 36 -7.64 -5.06 -0.16
N ASP A 37 -6.90 -4.58 0.82
CA ASP A 37 -7.19 -3.33 1.52
C ASP A 37 -7.07 -2.12 0.58
N THR A 38 -6.07 -2.10 -0.31
CA THR A 38 -5.93 -1.02 -1.30
C THR A 38 -7.20 -0.87 -2.13
N VAL A 39 -7.70 -1.97 -2.69
CA VAL A 39 -8.90 -2.01 -3.53
C VAL A 39 -10.17 -1.79 -2.70
N TRP A 40 -10.23 -2.36 -1.50
CA TRP A 40 -11.38 -2.25 -0.61
C TRP A 40 -11.63 -0.82 -0.15
N TYR A 41 -10.58 -0.07 0.18
CA TYR A 41 -10.71 1.35 0.53
C TYR A 41 -11.11 2.22 -0.67
N LEU A 42 -10.68 1.89 -1.91
CA LEU A 42 -11.17 2.57 -3.11
C LEU A 42 -12.66 2.31 -3.35
N TYR A 43 -13.12 1.08 -3.10
CA TYR A 43 -14.54 0.77 -3.15
C TYR A 43 -15.36 1.57 -2.12
N GLN A 44 -14.88 1.65 -0.88
CA GLN A 44 -15.50 2.49 0.13
C GLN A 44 -15.48 3.97 -0.25
N TYR A 45 -14.39 4.45 -0.85
CA TYR A 45 -14.26 5.83 -1.32
C TYR A 45 -15.35 6.15 -2.33
N TYR A 46 -15.55 5.30 -3.33
CA TYR A 46 -16.60 5.48 -4.35
C TYR A 46 -17.97 5.72 -3.69
N TRP A 47 -18.32 4.90 -2.69
CA TRP A 47 -19.58 5.02 -1.98
C TRP A 47 -19.65 6.22 -1.03
N SER A 48 -18.51 6.66 -0.50
CA SER A 48 -18.42 7.87 0.32
C SER A 48 -18.63 9.13 -0.54
N ALA A 49 -17.98 9.19 -1.70
CA ALA A 49 -18.09 10.30 -2.65
C ALA A 49 -19.53 10.45 -3.17
N LYS A 50 -20.21 9.32 -3.45
CA LYS A 50 -21.65 9.34 -3.81
C LYS A 50 -22.57 9.90 -2.71
N ARG A 51 -22.08 10.00 -1.48
CA ARG A 51 -22.80 10.58 -0.33
C ARG A 51 -22.24 11.94 0.08
N GLU A 52 -21.35 12.52 -0.73
CA GLU A 52 -20.74 13.85 -0.50
C GLU A 52 -20.04 13.96 0.87
N ASN A 53 -19.48 12.85 1.37
CA ASN A 53 -18.78 12.82 2.65
C ASN A 53 -17.27 13.01 2.45
N GLU A 54 -16.85 14.24 2.20
CA GLU A 54 -15.48 14.55 1.76
C GLU A 54 -14.41 14.29 2.82
N ILE A 55 -14.73 14.49 4.10
CA ILE A 55 -13.82 14.15 5.20
C ILE A 55 -13.54 12.65 5.20
N TRP A 56 -14.57 11.83 4.99
CA TRP A 56 -14.41 10.38 4.93
C TRP A 56 -13.73 9.95 3.63
N CYS A 57 -13.98 10.62 2.51
CA CYS A 57 -13.28 10.40 1.25
C CYS A 57 -11.76 10.53 1.42
N VAL A 58 -11.29 11.64 2.00
CA VAL A 58 -9.85 11.87 2.24
C VAL A 58 -9.25 10.80 3.16
N HIS A 59 -9.97 10.42 4.21
CA HIS A 59 -9.54 9.34 5.11
C HIS A 59 -9.38 7.99 4.38
N LEU A 60 -10.36 7.61 3.56
CA LEU A 60 -10.33 6.36 2.82
C LEU A 60 -9.23 6.32 1.76
N LEU A 61 -8.98 7.43 1.06
CA LEU A 61 -7.85 7.51 0.13
C LEU A 61 -6.52 7.36 0.85
N ARG A 62 -6.37 7.98 2.03
CA ARG A 62 -5.15 7.84 2.81
C ARG A 62 -4.90 6.39 3.21
N ASN A 63 -5.94 5.68 3.66
CA ASN A 63 -5.85 4.26 3.99
C ASN A 63 -5.47 3.44 2.75
N SER A 64 -6.16 3.63 1.61
CA SER A 64 -5.83 2.93 0.36
C SER A 64 -4.36 3.13 -0.03
N LEU A 65 -3.87 4.37 0.00
CA LEU A 65 -2.47 4.66 -0.31
C LEU A 65 -1.49 4.04 0.69
N GLU A 66 -1.83 3.95 1.97
CA GLU A 66 -0.97 3.31 2.97
C GLU A 66 -0.74 1.82 2.66
N HIS A 67 -1.79 1.11 2.25
CA HIS A 67 -1.67 -0.28 1.83
C HIS A 67 -0.98 -0.41 0.47
N PHE A 68 -1.27 0.48 -0.48
CA PHE A 68 -0.60 0.49 -1.78
C PHE A 68 0.91 0.74 -1.65
N ALA A 69 1.34 1.56 -0.70
CA ALA A 69 2.75 1.78 -0.40
C ALA A 69 3.46 0.47 -0.01
N LYS A 70 2.79 -0.42 0.73
CA LYS A 70 3.34 -1.75 1.07
C LYS A 70 3.43 -2.64 -0.17
N VAL A 71 2.42 -2.61 -1.04
CA VAL A 71 2.40 -3.33 -2.32
C VAL A 71 3.56 -2.89 -3.22
N LEU A 72 3.75 -1.58 -3.40
CA LEU A 72 4.85 -1.02 -4.19
C LEU A 72 6.20 -1.42 -3.61
N LEU A 73 6.40 -1.32 -2.29
CA LEU A 73 7.65 -1.76 -1.69
C LEU A 73 7.84 -3.28 -1.81
N HIS A 74 6.79 -4.09 -1.82
CA HIS A 74 6.93 -5.52 -2.08
C HIS A 74 7.53 -5.79 -3.47
N LYS A 75 7.22 -4.96 -4.47
CA LYS A 75 7.84 -5.00 -5.79
C LYS A 75 9.28 -4.48 -5.79
N TYR A 76 9.47 -3.27 -5.27
CA TYR A 76 10.70 -2.50 -5.51
C TYR A 76 11.77 -2.66 -4.43
N CYS A 77 11.39 -2.95 -3.19
CA CYS A 77 12.28 -3.07 -2.03
C CYS A 77 11.64 -4.02 -0.99
N PRO A 78 11.50 -5.32 -1.32
CA PRO A 78 10.69 -6.28 -0.56
C PRO A 78 11.17 -6.44 0.88
N GLU A 79 12.44 -6.17 1.17
CA GLU A 79 13.01 -6.22 2.51
C GLU A 79 12.51 -5.09 3.44
N ARG A 80 11.81 -4.09 2.90
CA ARG A 80 11.27 -2.93 3.66
C ARG A 80 9.75 -2.79 3.57
N ALA A 81 9.07 -3.71 2.90
CA ALA A 81 7.66 -3.58 2.53
C ALA A 81 6.68 -3.32 3.70
N VAL A 82 6.94 -3.88 4.89
CA VAL A 82 6.12 -3.65 6.10
C VAL A 82 6.14 -2.17 6.52
N LEU A 83 7.20 -1.41 6.20
CA LEU A 83 7.32 -0.01 6.58
C LEU A 83 6.35 0.93 5.83
N GLY A 84 5.82 0.49 4.68
CA GLY A 84 4.89 1.27 3.86
C GLY A 84 5.40 2.69 3.58
N LEU A 85 4.53 3.68 3.81
CA LEU A 85 4.81 5.10 3.55
C LEU A 85 6.13 5.61 4.13
N LYS A 86 6.58 5.09 5.28
CA LYS A 86 7.80 5.53 5.97
C LYS A 86 9.09 5.21 5.20
N ALA A 87 9.03 4.34 4.20
CA ALA A 87 10.21 3.91 3.46
C ALA A 87 10.20 4.31 1.98
N LEU A 88 9.10 4.87 1.46
CA LEU A 88 8.97 5.17 0.04
C LEU A 88 10.06 6.13 -0.47
N ASP A 89 10.30 7.21 0.28
CA ASP A 89 11.26 8.28 -0.03
C ASP A 89 12.66 7.76 -0.38
N LYS A 90 13.09 6.68 0.27
CA LYS A 90 14.43 6.10 0.18
C LYS A 90 14.48 4.75 -0.51
N SER A 91 13.35 4.22 -0.97
CA SER A 91 13.26 2.83 -1.44
C SER A 91 12.55 2.67 -2.78
N LEU A 92 11.76 3.64 -3.21
CA LEU A 92 11.16 3.63 -4.55
C LEU A 92 12.11 4.22 -5.59
N PRO A 93 12.05 3.74 -6.85
CA PRO A 93 12.59 4.48 -7.98
C PRO A 93 11.92 5.86 -8.11
N THR A 94 12.59 6.79 -8.79
CA THR A 94 12.16 8.19 -8.92
C THR A 94 10.75 8.33 -9.48
N ASP A 95 10.40 7.59 -10.55
CA ASP A 95 9.12 7.79 -11.24
C ASP A 95 7.92 7.33 -10.39
N PRO A 96 7.87 6.10 -9.83
CA PRO A 96 6.81 5.71 -8.90
C PRO A 96 6.76 6.61 -7.66
N LEU A 97 7.91 7.05 -7.14
CA LEU A 97 7.94 7.95 -5.98
C LEU A 97 7.27 9.30 -6.28
N ASN A 98 7.60 9.91 -7.42
CA ASN A 98 7.00 11.17 -7.84
C ASN A 98 5.48 11.04 -8.00
N GLU A 99 5.00 9.93 -8.57
CA GLU A 99 3.57 9.66 -8.70
C GLU A 99 2.87 9.60 -7.33
N ILE A 100 3.46 8.91 -6.35
CA ILE A 100 2.93 8.88 -4.98
C ILE A 100 2.92 10.26 -4.32
N VAL A 101 3.99 11.05 -4.49
CA VAL A 101 4.05 12.42 -3.95
C VAL A 101 2.95 13.28 -4.57
N HIS A 102 2.72 13.17 -5.88
CA HIS A 102 1.63 13.89 -6.55
C HIS A 102 0.25 13.47 -6.03
N ILE A 103 0.01 12.18 -5.80
CA ILE A 103 -1.24 11.71 -5.19
C ILE A 103 -1.42 12.35 -3.81
N MET A 104 -0.39 12.30 -2.95
CA MET A 104 -0.46 12.85 -1.60
C MET A 104 -0.74 14.36 -1.59
N ASN A 105 -0.14 15.11 -2.51
CA ASN A 105 -0.37 16.56 -2.63
C ASN A 105 -1.80 16.92 -3.06
N CYS A 106 -2.55 15.97 -3.63
CA CYS A 106 -3.95 16.14 -3.99
C CYS A 106 -4.92 15.58 -2.94
N MET A 107 -4.47 14.97 -1.84
CA MET A 107 -5.36 14.42 -0.80
C MET A 107 -5.87 15.52 0.15
N SER A 108 -6.82 16.32 -0.33
CA SER A 108 -7.48 17.37 0.43
C SER A 108 -9.00 17.33 0.21
N LEU A 109 -9.75 18.07 1.01
CA LEU A 109 -11.21 18.20 0.85
C LEU A 109 -11.62 18.80 -0.51
N GLU A 110 -10.72 19.53 -1.17
CA GLU A 110 -11.02 20.18 -2.45
C GLU A 110 -10.55 19.36 -3.65
N THR A 111 -9.56 18.48 -3.46
CA THR A 111 -8.83 17.84 -4.57
C THR A 111 -8.78 16.32 -4.51
N HIS A 112 -9.48 15.69 -3.56
CA HIS A 112 -9.46 14.22 -3.40
C HIS A 112 -9.95 13.49 -4.66
N GLU A 113 -10.84 14.07 -5.47
CA GLU A 113 -11.23 13.50 -6.77
C GLU A 113 -10.07 13.40 -7.77
N VAL A 114 -9.12 14.33 -7.70
CA VAL A 114 -7.89 14.27 -8.50
C VAL A 114 -6.95 13.20 -7.92
N ALA A 115 -6.85 13.12 -6.59
CA ALA A 115 -6.03 12.11 -5.92
C ALA A 115 -6.49 10.68 -6.24
N VAL A 116 -7.80 10.41 -6.23
CA VAL A 116 -8.32 9.07 -6.49
C VAL A 116 -8.02 8.62 -7.92
N LYS A 117 -8.21 9.49 -8.92
CA LYS A 117 -7.90 9.17 -10.33
C LYS A 117 -6.42 8.84 -10.50
N LYS A 118 -5.55 9.61 -9.85
CA LYS A 118 -4.11 9.34 -9.87
C LYS A 118 -3.76 8.03 -9.16
N LEU A 119 -4.39 7.74 -8.02
CA LEU A 119 -4.17 6.49 -7.28
C LEU A 119 -4.64 5.26 -8.07
N VAL A 120 -5.81 5.33 -8.71
CA VAL A 120 -6.34 4.28 -9.58
C VAL A 120 -5.40 4.06 -10.78
N ASN A 121 -4.92 5.13 -11.42
CA ASN A 121 -3.95 5.01 -12.52
C ASN A 121 -2.62 4.38 -12.05
N ALA A 122 -2.08 4.81 -10.92
CA ALA A 122 -0.86 4.26 -10.35
C ALA A 122 -1.00 2.75 -10.05
N PHE A 123 -2.13 2.34 -9.45
CA PHE A 123 -2.42 0.93 -9.21
C PHE A 123 -2.60 0.16 -10.53
N ASN A 124 -3.28 0.76 -11.52
CA ASN A 124 -3.49 0.13 -12.82
C ASN A 124 -2.16 -0.11 -13.56
N ASN A 125 -1.23 0.84 -13.51
CA ASN A 125 0.10 0.70 -14.11
C ASN A 125 0.89 -0.47 -13.50
N GLU A 126 0.60 -0.80 -12.24
CA GLU A 126 1.23 -1.88 -11.49
C GLU A 126 0.43 -3.19 -11.52
N SER A 127 -0.81 -3.16 -12.01
CA SER A 127 -1.79 -4.22 -11.80
C SER A 127 -1.39 -5.56 -12.42
N ASP A 128 -0.76 -5.55 -13.59
CA ASP A 128 -0.25 -6.78 -14.22
C ASP A 128 0.74 -7.51 -13.32
N TRP A 129 1.70 -6.77 -12.74
CA TRP A 129 2.68 -7.34 -11.81
C TRP A 129 2.02 -7.78 -10.50
N ILE A 130 1.13 -6.93 -9.95
CA ILE A 130 0.43 -7.22 -8.70
C ILE A 130 -0.34 -8.53 -8.81
N PHE A 131 -1.18 -8.68 -9.83
CA PHE A 131 -2.04 -9.86 -9.95
C PHE A 131 -1.31 -11.10 -10.48
N ALA A 132 -0.14 -10.95 -11.11
CA ALA A 132 0.74 -12.07 -11.39
C ALA A 132 1.39 -12.66 -10.12
N ASN A 133 1.56 -11.84 -9.07
CA ASN A 133 2.22 -12.24 -7.82
C ASN A 133 1.27 -12.38 -6.62
N ALA A 134 0.00 -12.00 -6.76
CA ALA A 134 -1.01 -12.12 -5.72
C ALA A 134 -1.33 -13.59 -5.42
N PRO A 135 -1.24 -14.04 -4.15
CA PRO A 135 -1.56 -15.43 -3.78
C PRO A 135 -2.97 -15.88 -4.14
N ASN A 136 -3.94 -14.96 -4.09
CA ASN A 136 -5.34 -15.22 -4.42
C ASN A 136 -5.95 -14.03 -5.18
N LYS A 137 -5.49 -13.81 -6.42
CA LYS A 137 -6.00 -12.73 -7.28
C LYS A 137 -7.52 -12.80 -7.50
N GLU A 138 -8.11 -13.99 -7.54
CA GLU A 138 -9.55 -14.17 -7.81
C GLU A 138 -10.44 -13.60 -6.70
N LYS A 139 -9.90 -13.43 -5.47
CA LYS A 139 -10.60 -12.82 -4.34
C LYS A 139 -10.93 -11.34 -4.57
N ILE A 140 -10.01 -10.58 -5.18
CA ILE A 140 -10.09 -9.11 -5.22
C ILE A 140 -10.07 -8.53 -6.63
N LYS A 141 -9.46 -9.22 -7.61
CA LYS A 141 -9.36 -8.72 -8.98
C LYS A 141 -10.72 -8.35 -9.58
N PRO A 142 -11.80 -9.13 -9.42
CA PRO A 142 -13.12 -8.73 -9.94
C PRO A 142 -13.62 -7.40 -9.36
N LEU A 143 -13.33 -7.12 -8.08
CA LEU A 143 -13.67 -5.83 -7.47
C LEU A 143 -12.80 -4.71 -8.04
N TRP A 144 -11.51 -4.95 -8.22
CA TRP A 144 -10.59 -3.99 -8.84
C TRP A 144 -11.05 -3.58 -10.24
N GLU A 145 -11.38 -4.54 -11.12
CA GLU A 145 -11.83 -4.24 -12.48
C GLU A 145 -13.04 -3.31 -12.47
N LYS A 146 -14.02 -3.57 -11.58
CA LYS A 146 -15.19 -2.71 -11.41
C LYS A 146 -14.84 -1.33 -10.88
N ILE A 147 -13.93 -1.24 -9.91
CA ILE A 147 -13.54 0.04 -9.29
C ILE A 147 -12.76 0.92 -10.26
N ARG A 148 -11.86 0.33 -11.05
CA ARG A 148 -11.11 1.06 -12.09
C ARG A 148 -12.03 1.71 -13.12
N GLU A 149 -13.18 1.11 -13.42
CA GLU A 149 -14.16 1.70 -14.34
C GLU A 149 -14.99 2.82 -13.71
N LEU A 150 -15.16 2.79 -12.39
CA LEU A 150 -16.03 3.72 -11.66
C LEU A 150 -15.34 4.99 -11.16
N LEU A 151 -14.02 4.98 -11.01
CA LEU A 151 -13.20 6.06 -10.42
C LEU A 151 -12.18 6.61 -11.42
#